data_AF-A0A970B5P5-F1
#
_entry.id   AF-A0A970B5P5-F1
#
_cell.length_a   1.000
_cell.length_b   1.000
_cell.length_c   1.000
_cell.angle_alpha   90.00
_cell.angle_beta   90.00
_cell.angle_gamma   90.00
#
_symmetry.space_group_name_H-M   'P 1'
#
loop_
_entity.id
_entity.type
_entity.pdbx_description
1 polymer ?
#
loop_
_entity_poly.entity_id
_entity_poly.type
_entity_poly.pdbx_seq_one_letter_code
_entity_poly.pdbx_strand_id
1 'polypeptide(L)' 'MLRLVVCAAAVTVALVACHPKESPEHVDDHKGRAETQGIRNTEAVGYAGDAIADKVDAALDANDQAKQKLDDAIDAQSQ' A
#
# COMPACT_ATOMS: atom_id res chain seq x y z
N MET A 1 -5.34 -50.43 -15.67
CA MET A 1 -6.30 -49.29 -15.77
C MET A 1 -6.55 -48.62 -14.42
N LEU A 2 -6.86 -49.36 -13.34
CA LEU A 2 -7.08 -48.79 -11.99
C LEU A 2 -5.93 -47.90 -11.47
N ARG A 3 -4.67 -48.31 -11.65
CA ARG A 3 -3.49 -47.52 -11.25
C ARG A 3 -3.32 -46.20 -12.03
N LEU A 4 -3.74 -46.18 -13.30
CA LEU A 4 -3.64 -44.99 -14.15
C LEU A 4 -4.71 -43.96 -13.77
N VAL A 5 -5.90 -44.43 -13.38
CA VAL A 5 -7.00 -43.60 -12.87
C VAL A 5 -6.64 -42.96 -11.53
N VAL A 6 -5.95 -43.68 -10.63
CA VAL A 6 -5.50 -43.16 -9.33
C VAL A 6 -4.44 -42.06 -9.50
N CYS A 7 -3.49 -42.22 -10.42
CA CYS A 7 -2.50 -41.17 -10.71
C CYS A 7 -3.14 -39.92 -11.32
N ALA A 8 -4.11 -40.07 -12.23
CA ALA A 8 -4.82 -38.93 -12.82
C ALA A 8 -5.64 -38.14 -11.77
N ALA A 9 -6.24 -38.84 -10.81
CA ALA A 9 -6.96 -38.21 -9.70
C ALA A 9 -6.02 -37.45 -8.74
N ALA A 10 -4.83 -38.00 -8.45
CA ALA A 10 -3.85 -37.33 -7.60
C ALA A 10 -3.31 -36.03 -8.23
N VAL A 11 -3.09 -36.03 -9.54
CA VAL A 11 -2.63 -34.85 -10.28
C VAL A 11 -3.69 -33.75 -10.27
N THR A 12 -4.97 -34.08 -10.50
CA THR A 12 -6.06 -33.09 -10.50
C THR A 12 -6.27 -32.43 -9.13
N VAL A 13 -6.11 -33.18 -8.02
CA VAL A 13 -6.16 -32.61 -6.66
C VAL A 13 -4.95 -31.70 -6.38
N ALA A 14 -3.77 -32.04 -6.87
CA ALA A 14 -2.57 -31.20 -6.70
C ALA A 14 -2.67 -29.87 -7.47
N LEU A 15 -3.34 -29.84 -8.63
CA LEU A 15 -3.54 -28.58 -9.38
C LEU A 15 -4.54 -27.63 -8.71
N VAL A 16 -5.55 -28.15 -8.00
CA VAL A 16 -6.53 -27.31 -7.28
C VAL A 16 -5.89 -26.61 -6.06
N ALA A 17 -4.84 -27.17 -5.48
CA ALA A 17 -4.09 -26.52 -4.40
C ALA A 17 -3.26 -25.30 -4.88
N CYS A 18 -3.02 -25.18 -6.19
CA CYS A 18 -2.31 -24.07 -6.81
C CYS A 18 -3.24 -23.01 -7.41
N HIS A 19 -4.43 -22.80 -6.84
CA HIS A 19 -5.25 -21.65 -7.23
C HIS A 19 -4.44 -20.36 -6.98
N PRO A 20 -4.28 -19.49 -8.00
CA PRO A 20 -3.67 -18.18 -7.80
C PRO A 20 -4.48 -17.46 -6.72
N LYS A 21 -3.78 -16.95 -5.70
CA LYS A 21 -4.41 -16.12 -4.69
C LYS A 21 -5.10 -14.96 -5.39
N GLU A 22 -6.32 -14.68 -4.97
CA GLU A 22 -7.12 -13.54 -5.45
C GLU A 22 -6.22 -12.30 -5.40
N SER A 23 -6.08 -11.62 -6.55
CA SER A 23 -5.24 -10.44 -6.62
C SER A 23 -5.84 -9.41 -5.68
N PRO A 24 -5.05 -8.80 -4.77
CA PRO A 24 -5.58 -7.81 -3.84
C PRO A 24 -6.30 -6.71 -4.62
N GLU A 25 -7.48 -6.34 -4.15
CA GLU A 25 -8.31 -5.31 -4.77
C GLU A 25 -7.52 -4.00 -4.82
N HIS A 26 -7.41 -3.40 -6.01
CA HIS A 26 -6.73 -2.12 -6.13
C HIS A 26 -7.60 -1.04 -5.48
N VAL A 27 -7.06 -0.35 -4.48
CA VAL A 27 -7.73 0.77 -3.84
C VAL A 27 -7.52 2.01 -4.72
N ASP A 28 -8.51 2.30 -5.56
CA ASP A 28 -8.50 3.45 -6.51
C ASP A 28 -8.80 4.80 -5.84
N ASP A 29 -8.99 4.84 -4.51
CA ASP A 29 -9.30 6.07 -3.80
C ASP A 29 -8.07 6.99 -3.76
N HIS A 30 -8.06 7.99 -4.65
CA HIS A 30 -7.06 9.07 -4.73
C HIS A 30 -7.14 10.02 -3.52
N LYS A 31 -6.95 9.51 -2.29
CA LYS A 31 -6.92 10.29 -1.05
C LYS A 31 -5.49 10.52 -0.58
N GLY A 32 -5.27 11.63 0.13
CA GLY A 32 -3.96 11.98 0.70
C GLY A 32 -2.93 12.52 -0.31
N ARG A 33 -1.68 12.67 0.16
CA ARG A 33 -0.58 13.21 -0.67
C ARG A 33 -0.07 12.13 -1.63
N ALA A 34 0.41 12.52 -2.80
CA ALA A 34 0.95 11.58 -3.81
C ALA A 34 2.11 10.73 -3.25
N GLU A 35 2.88 11.31 -2.32
CA GLU A 35 4.02 10.67 -1.65
C GLU A 35 3.60 9.51 -0.73
N THR A 36 2.38 9.54 -0.17
CA THR A 36 1.88 8.52 0.77
C THR A 36 1.00 7.47 0.11
N GLN A 37 0.75 7.56 -1.20
CA GLN A 37 -0.08 6.60 -1.91
C GLN A 37 0.45 5.17 -1.86
N GLY A 38 1.77 4.98 -1.92
CA GLY A 38 2.37 3.65 -1.76
C GLY A 38 2.06 2.99 -0.40
N ILE A 39 1.88 3.80 0.65
CA ILE A 39 1.53 3.33 1.99
C ILE A 39 0.05 2.95 2.02
N ARG A 40 -0.83 3.77 1.44
CA ARG A 40 -2.28 3.49 1.35
C ARG A 40 -2.56 2.20 0.58
N ASN A 41 -1.80 1.95 -0.49
CA ASN A 41 -1.90 0.71 -1.25
C ASN A 41 -1.67 -0.57 -0.41
N THR A 42 -1.05 -0.47 0.77
CA THR A 42 -0.87 -1.62 1.66
C THR A 42 -2.14 -2.05 2.39
N GLU A 43 -3.18 -1.21 2.40
CA GLU A 43 -4.52 -1.55 2.91
C GLU A 43 -5.13 -2.72 2.12
N ALA A 44 -4.90 -2.74 0.80
CA ALA A 44 -5.33 -3.81 -0.11
C ALA A 44 -4.83 -5.21 0.27
N VAL A 45 -3.73 -5.29 1.01
CA VAL A 45 -3.11 -6.55 1.46
C VAL A 45 -3.25 -6.77 2.97
N GLY A 46 -4.08 -5.98 3.65
CA GLY A 46 -4.47 -6.17 5.05
C GLY A 46 -3.54 -5.53 6.08
N TYR A 47 -2.63 -4.63 5.68
CA TYR A 47 -1.95 -3.74 6.62
C TYR A 47 -2.79 -2.50 6.87
N ALA A 48 -2.59 -1.83 8.00
CA ALA A 48 -3.26 -0.55 8.30
C ALA A 48 -2.61 0.61 7.52
N GLY A 49 -2.62 0.53 6.19
CA GLY A 49 -2.00 1.46 5.27
C GLY A 49 -2.56 2.88 5.40
N ASP A 50 -3.88 3.01 5.49
CA ASP A 50 -4.53 4.33 5.58
C ASP A 50 -4.17 5.06 6.87
N ALA A 51 -4.25 4.38 8.02
CA ALA A 51 -3.93 4.98 9.31
C ALA A 51 -2.45 5.37 9.44
N ILE A 52 -1.55 4.67 8.74
CA ILE A 52 -0.14 5.03 8.67
C ILE A 52 0.04 6.22 7.75
N ALA A 53 -0.57 6.21 6.55
CA ALA A 53 -0.49 7.28 5.59
C ALA A 53 -1.01 8.61 6.15
N ASP A 54 -2.12 8.60 6.90
CA ASP A 54 -2.68 9.80 7.54
C ASP A 54 -1.70 10.44 8.54
N LYS A 55 -0.97 9.60 9.30
CA LYS A 55 0.06 10.09 10.24
C LYS A 55 1.26 10.67 9.51
N VAL A 56 1.66 10.05 8.40
CA VAL A 56 2.76 10.53 7.57
C VAL A 56 2.39 11.84 6.88
N ASP A 57 1.18 11.94 6.33
CA ASP A 57 0.64 13.18 5.74
C ASP A 57 0.64 14.32 6.78
N ALA A 58 0.14 14.07 7.99
CA ALA A 58 0.15 15.07 9.06
C ALA A 58 1.56 15.52 9.46
N ALA A 59 2.55 14.61 9.45
CA ALA A 59 3.94 14.94 9.73
C ALA A 59 4.58 15.77 8.61
N LEU A 60 4.24 15.48 7.36
CA LEU A 60 4.71 16.23 6.20
C LEU A 60 4.11 17.63 6.16
N ASP A 61 2.80 17.77 6.42
CA ASP A 61 2.14 19.07 6.53
C ASP A 61 2.76 19.94 7.66
N ALA A 62 3.07 19.32 8.80
CA ALA A 62 3.75 20.01 9.90
C ALA A 62 5.17 20.45 9.51
N ASN A 63 5.87 19.65 8.69
CA ASN A 63 7.20 19.99 8.18
C ASN A 63 7.14 21.17 7.20
N ASP A 64 6.20 21.13 6.25
CA ASP A 64 5.98 22.20 5.27
C ASP A 64 5.68 23.53 5.98
N GLN A 65 4.84 23.51 7.02
CA GLN A 65 4.58 24.69 7.85
C GLN A 65 5.81 25.18 8.61
N ALA A 66 6.64 24.28 9.14
CA ALA A 66 7.86 24.67 9.85
C ALA A 66 8.88 25.29 8.90
N LYS A 67 9.02 24.72 7.70
CA LYS A 67 9.88 25.26 6.64
C LYS A 67 9.41 26.66 6.23
N GLN A 68 8.11 26.84 5.99
CA GLN A 68 7.58 28.15 5.62
C GLN A 68 7.88 29.22 6.66
N LYS A 69 7.70 28.92 7.95
CA LYS A 69 8.05 29.84 9.05
C LYS A 69 9.54 30.18 9.08
N LEU A 70 10.39 29.21 8.77
CA LEU A 70 11.84 29.43 8.71
C LEU A 70 12.21 30.32 7.53
N ASP A 71 11.64 30.06 6.35
CA ASP A 71 11.85 30.87 5.15
C ASP A 71 11.40 32.32 5.40
N ASP A 72 10.20 32.52 5.97
CA ASP A 72 9.68 33.85 6.33
C ASP A 72 10.62 34.60 7.30
N ALA A 73 11.21 33.90 8.27
CA ALA A 73 12.14 34.48 9.23
C ALA A 73 13.49 34.85 8.59
N ILE A 74 13.97 34.04 7.65
CA ILE A 74 15.20 34.32 6.89
C ILE A 74 14.98 35.54 5.99
N ASP A 75 13.84 35.61 5.30
CA ASP A 75 13.50 36.73 4.43
C ASP A 75 13.35 38.04 5.23
N ALA A 76 12.79 37.98 6.44
CA ALA A 76 12.70 39.13 7.33
C ALA A 76 14.06 39.62 7.88
N GLN A 77 15.05 38.73 8.00
CA GLN A 77 16.40 39.08 8.43
C GLN A 77 17.30 39.56 7.29
N SER A 78 16.95 39.20 6.06
CA SER A 78 17.75 39.48 4.86
C SER A 78 17.34 40.79 4.14
N GLN A 79 16.31 41.46 4.65
CA GLN A 79 15.86 42.81 4.23
C GLN A 79 16.46 43.89 5.14
#